data_AF-A0AAW5TGI5-F1
#
_entry.id   AF-A0AAW5TGI5-F1
#
_cell.length_a   1.000
_cell.length_b   1.000
_cell.length_c   1.000
_cell.angle_alpha   90.00
_cell.angle_beta   90.00
_cell.angle_gamma   90.00
#
_symmetry.space_group_name_H-M   'P 1'
#
loop_
_entity.id
_entity.type
_entity.pdbx_description
1 polymer ?
#
loop_
_entity_poly.entity_id
_entity_poly.type
_entity_poly.pdbx_seq_one_letter_code
_entity_poly.pdbx_strand_id
1 'polypeptide(L)' 'MRSFNSVLASTEEELHFKKHLTSHIFRHSHISLLSELNLPLKVIMERVGHSDPKTTLAIYNHVTKNARKKAIDALNKL' A
#
# COMPACT_ATOMS: atom_id res chain seq x y z
N MET A 1 -10.36 19.37 -20.16
CA MET A 1 -10.09 17.94 -19.90
C MET A 1 -10.27 17.69 -18.40
N ARG A 2 -11.12 16.75 -17.97
CA ARG A 2 -11.26 16.41 -16.54
C ARG A 2 -9.95 15.76 -16.06
N SER A 3 -9.42 16.18 -14.92
CA SER A 3 -8.22 15.55 -14.35
C SER A 3 -8.57 14.14 -13.85
N PHE A 4 -7.63 13.20 -13.87
CA PHE A 4 -7.87 11.85 -13.38
C PHE A 4 -8.40 11.84 -11.93
N ASN A 5 -7.86 12.71 -11.06
CA ASN A 5 -8.36 12.85 -9.70
C ASN A 5 -9.80 13.41 -9.63
N SER A 6 -10.23 14.24 -10.59
CA SER A 6 -11.63 14.69 -10.62
C SER A 6 -12.61 13.57 -10.96
N VAL A 7 -12.19 12.59 -11.77
CA VAL A 7 -12.99 11.39 -12.02
C VAL A 7 -13.09 10.54 -10.76
N LEU A 8 -11.97 10.34 -10.05
CA LEU A 8 -11.94 9.59 -8.79
C LEU A 8 -12.85 10.21 -7.72
N ALA A 9 -12.92 11.54 -7.65
CA ALA A 9 -13.80 12.25 -6.72
C ALA A 9 -15.29 11.97 -7.01
N SER A 10 -15.70 11.99 -8.28
CA SER A 10 -17.08 11.61 -8.64
C SER A 10 -17.38 10.15 -8.31
N THR A 11 -16.41 9.24 -8.53
CA THR A 11 -16.55 7.83 -8.16
C THR A 11 -16.61 7.61 -6.65
N GLU A 12 -15.93 8.44 -5.85
CA GLU A 12 -16.00 8.41 -4.38
C GLU A 12 -17.44 8.64 -3.89
N GLU A 13 -18.13 9.62 -4.48
CA GLU A 13 -19.53 9.94 -4.20
C GLU A 13 -20.47 8.82 -4.68
N GLU A 14 -20.33 8.38 -5.92
CA GLU A 14 -21.18 7.32 -6.50
C GLU A 14 -21.12 6.00 -5.71
N LEU A 15 -19.92 5.61 -5.26
CA LEU A 15 -19.70 4.37 -4.53
C LEU A 15 -19.90 4.52 -3.01
N HIS A 16 -20.22 5.73 -2.51
CA HIS A 16 -20.23 6.05 -1.08
C HIS A 16 -18.96 5.58 -0.34
N PHE A 17 -17.81 5.76 -1.00
CA PHE A 17 -16.56 5.22 -0.51
C PHE A 17 -16.04 6.05 0.66
N LYS A 18 -15.75 5.40 1.80
CA LYS A 18 -15.45 6.09 3.07
C LYS A 18 -14.10 6.81 3.16
N LYS A 19 -13.25 6.72 2.12
CA LYS A 19 -11.90 7.28 2.13
C LYS A 19 -11.70 8.13 0.88
N HIS A 20 -10.93 9.20 1.04
CA HIS A 20 -10.63 10.06 -0.09
C HIS A 20 -9.87 9.33 -1.20
N LEU A 21 -10.42 9.29 -2.42
CA LEU A 21 -9.81 8.63 -3.57
C LEU A 21 -8.96 9.62 -4.35
N THR A 22 -7.65 9.37 -4.35
CA THR A 22 -6.68 10.07 -5.19
C THR A 22 -5.81 9.07 -5.93
N SER A 23 -5.17 9.49 -7.02
CA SER A 23 -4.20 8.63 -7.73
C SER A 23 -3.10 8.05 -6.82
N HIS A 24 -2.74 8.73 -5.72
CA HIS A 24 -1.78 8.22 -4.75
C HIS A 24 -2.25 6.94 -4.06
N ILE A 25 -3.55 6.75 -3.84
CA ILE A 25 -4.06 5.56 -3.14
C ILE A 25 -3.66 4.26 -3.86
N PHE A 26 -3.60 4.28 -5.20
CA PHE A 26 -3.15 3.14 -5.99
C PHE A 26 -1.68 2.82 -5.77
N ARG A 27 -0.83 3.84 -5.59
CA ARG A 27 0.58 3.66 -5.22
C ARG A 27 0.70 2.96 -3.87
N HIS A 28 -0.07 3.42 -2.87
CA HIS A 28 -0.09 2.77 -1.56
C HIS A 28 -0.51 1.30 -1.67
N SER A 29 -1.62 1.01 -2.37
CA SER A 29 -2.10 -0.35 -2.58
C SER A 29 -1.06 -1.24 -3.28
N HIS A 30 -0.36 -0.70 -4.29
CA HIS A 30 0.68 -1.44 -4.99
C HIS A 30 1.87 -1.79 -4.07
N ILE A 31 2.32 -0.84 -3.24
CA ILE A 31 3.40 -1.08 -2.26
C ILE A 31 2.97 -2.13 -1.23
N SER A 32 1.74 -2.04 -0.72
CA SER A 32 1.20 -3.02 0.24
C SER A 32 1.23 -4.43 -0.35
N LEU A 33 0.74 -4.60 -1.59
CA LEU A 33 0.75 -5.90 -2.27
C LEU A 33 2.16 -6.46 -2.44
N LEU A 34 3.11 -5.65 -2.92
CA LEU A 34 4.51 -6.09 -3.09
C LEU A 34 5.16 -6.46 -1.74
N SER A 35 4.80 -5.75 -0.67
CA SER A 35 5.29 -6.04 0.68
C SER A 35 4.69 -7.34 1.23
N GLU A 36 3.42 -7.64 0.94
CA GLU A 36 2.77 -8.89 1.36
C GLU A 36 3.36 -10.11 0.64
N LEU A 37 3.83 -9.92 -0.59
CA LEU A 37 4.60 -10.90 -1.35
C LEU A 37 6.06 -11.05 -0.86
N ASN A 38 6.43 -10.39 0.24
CA ASN A 38 7.76 -10.41 0.84
C ASN A 38 8.89 -10.01 -0.13
N LEU A 39 8.63 -9.13 -1.10
CA LEU A 39 9.71 -8.61 -1.94
C LEU A 39 10.66 -7.72 -1.12
N PRO A 40 11.96 -7.70 -1.41
CA PRO A 40 12.90 -6.81 -0.74
C PRO A 40 12.52 -5.34 -0.93
N LEU A 41 12.59 -4.54 0.16
CA LEU A 41 12.27 -3.11 0.14
C LEU A 41 12.97 -2.35 -1.00
N LYS A 42 14.25 -2.64 -1.26
CA LYS A 42 15.02 -2.00 -2.33
C LYS A 42 14.37 -2.20 -3.71
N VAL A 43 13.92 -3.41 -4.01
CA VAL A 43 13.24 -3.76 -5.27
C VAL A 43 11.90 -3.02 -5.36
N ILE A 44 11.16 -2.95 -4.26
CA ILE A 44 9.89 -2.21 -4.21
C ILE A 44 10.13 -0.72 -4.51
N MET A 45 11.13 -0.10 -3.85
CA MET A 45 11.47 1.31 -4.03
C MET A 45 11.93 1.63 -5.46
N GLU A 46 12.73 0.76 -6.08
CA GLU A 46 13.13 0.90 -7.49
C GLU A 46 11.92 0.81 -8.42
N ARG A 47 10.96 -0.10 -8.13
CA ARG A 47 9.74 -0.28 -8.93
C ARG A 47 8.78 0.90 -8.85
N VAL A 48 8.53 1.42 -7.64
CA VAL A 48 7.60 2.54 -7.45
C VAL A 48 8.28 3.89 -7.63
N GLY A 49 9.60 3.95 -7.69
CA GLY A 49 10.39 5.16 -7.74
C GLY A 49 10.49 5.87 -6.38
N HIS A 50 11.34 6.89 -6.30
CA HIS A 50 11.71 7.54 -5.03
C HIS A 50 10.93 8.82 -4.71
N SER A 51 9.78 9.04 -5.35
CA SER A 51 8.96 10.25 -5.13
C SER A 51 8.37 10.32 -3.72
N ASP A 52 8.16 9.18 -3.06
CA ASP A 52 7.76 9.14 -1.64
C ASP A 52 8.36 7.91 -0.91
N PRO A 53 9.62 8.01 -0.47
CA PRO A 53 10.31 6.91 0.19
C PRO A 53 9.83 6.70 1.63
N LYS A 54 9.38 7.77 2.31
CA LYS A 54 8.88 7.69 3.70
C LYS A 54 7.62 6.85 3.79
N THR A 55 6.67 7.10 2.90
CA THR A 55 5.43 6.30 2.80
C THR A 55 5.74 4.85 2.44
N THR A 56 6.64 4.62 1.48
CA THR A 56 7.02 3.27 1.05
C THR A 56 7.60 2.47 2.23
N LEU A 57 8.50 3.07 3.00
CA LEU A 57 9.08 2.47 4.19
C LEU A 57 8.03 2.20 5.28
N ALA A 58 7.12 3.15 5.52
CA ALA A 58 6.08 3.00 6.54
C ALA A 58 5.13 1.83 6.24
N ILE A 59 4.69 1.69 4.99
CA ILE A 59 3.84 0.58 4.53
C ILE A 59 4.58 -0.74 4.67
N TYR A 60 5.81 -0.80 4.15
CA TYR A 60 6.64 -2.01 4.20
C TYR A 60 6.82 -2.50 5.64
N ASN A 61 7.24 -1.61 6.54
CA ASN A 61 7.44 -1.94 7.96
C ASN A 61 6.15 -2.45 8.63
N HIS A 62 5.00 -1.86 8.30
CA HIS A 62 3.70 -2.32 8.81
C HIS A 62 3.39 -3.75 8.37
N VAL A 63 3.55 -4.04 7.08
CA VAL A 63 3.29 -5.38 6.53
C VAL A 63 4.27 -6.41 7.11
N THR A 64 5.55 -6.10 7.17
CA THR A 64 6.57 -6.98 7.76
C THR A 64 6.30 -7.26 9.24
N LYS A 65 5.84 -6.27 10.03
CA LYS A 65 5.44 -6.47 11.43
C LYS A 65 4.28 -7.46 11.55
N ASN A 66 3.29 -7.35 10.67
CA ASN A 66 2.17 -8.29 10.63
C ASN A 66 2.61 -9.70 10.24
N ALA A 67 3.50 -9.84 9.25
CA ALA A 67 4.07 -11.13 8.84
C ALA A 67 4.86 -11.79 10.00
N ARG A 68 5.68 -11.02 10.72
CA ARG A 68 6.42 -11.49 11.90
C ARG A 68 5.46 -11.98 12.99
N LYS A 69 4.38 -11.24 13.27
CA LYS A 69 3.37 -11.65 14.26
C LYS A 69 2.73 -12.98 13.87
N LYS A 70 2.31 -13.13 12.59
CA LYS A 70 1.73 -14.38 12.08
C LYS A 70 2.69 -15.57 12.24
N ALA A 71 3.99 -15.37 11.98
CA ALA A 71 4.99 -16.42 12.16
C ALA A 71 5.14 -16.85 13.64
N ILE A 72 5.19 -15.88 14.57
CA ILE A 72 5.23 -16.16 16.01
C ILE A 72 3.97 -16.91 16.46
N ASP A 73 2.79 -16.46 16.02
CA ASP A 73 1.52 -17.09 16.35
C ASP A 73 1.42 -18.53 15.81
N ALA A 74 2.03 -18.81 14.66
CA ALA A 74 2.11 -20.16 14.10
C ALA A 74 3.06 -21.06 14.90
N LEU A 75 4.22 -20.54 15.33
CA LEU A 75 5.17 -21.27 16.17
C LEU A 75 4.61 -21.59 17.55
N ASN A 76 3.86 -20.66 18.16
CA ASN A 76 3.22 -20.88 19.47
C ASN A 76 2.09 -21.93 19.45
N LYS A 77 1.65 -22.36 18.26
CA LYS A 77 0.61 -23.38 18.06
C LYS A 77 1.17 -24.76 17.72
N LEU A 78 2.49 -24.87 17.57
CA LEU A 78 3.20 -26.16 17.52
C LEU A 78 3.30 -26.74 18.94
#